data_AF-D8M223-F1
#
_entry.id   AF-D8M223-F1
#
_cell.length_a   1.000
_cell.length_b   1.000
_cell.length_c   1.000
_cell.angle_alpha   90.00
_cell.angle_beta   90.00
_cell.angle_gamma   90.00
#
_symmetry.space_group_name_H-M   'P 1'
#
loop_
_entity.id
_entity.type
_entity.pdbx_description
1 polymer ?
#
loop_
_entity_poly.entity_id
_entity_poly.type
_entity_poly.pdbx_seq_one_letter_code
_entity_poly.pdbx_strand_id
1 'polypeptide(L)' 'MEMHSQAIVTTIRDKCFDLCLSSAGSSLSTKDKTCIKNCSERYIDTMKLVVQSLTSQSH' A
#
# COMPACT_ATOMS: atom_id res chain seq x y z
N MET A 1 11.21 9.78 -7.26
CA MET A 1 10.16 9.63 -6.23
C MET A 1 10.82 8.95 -5.05
N GLU A 2 11.50 9.73 -4.21
CA GLU A 2 12.11 9.21 -2.98
C GLU A 2 11.10 9.42 -1.85
N MET A 3 10.33 8.37 -1.55
CA MET A 3 9.41 8.39 -0.42
C MET A 3 10.18 8.02 0.85
N HIS A 4 10.97 8.96 1.37
CA HIS A 4 11.76 8.78 2.61
C HIS A 4 10.92 8.86 3.90
N SER A 5 9.60 8.62 3.82
CA SER A 5 8.77 8.47 5.00
C SER A 5 8.67 6.99 5.35
N GLN A 6 9.50 6.55 6.31
CA GLN A 6 9.40 5.20 6.89
C GLN A 6 7.97 4.88 7.36
N ALA A 7 7.18 5.90 7.72
CA ALA A 7 5.80 5.76 8.12
C ALA A 7 4.89 5.27 6.99
N ILE A 8 5.05 5.78 5.76
CA ILE A 8 4.22 5.34 4.63
C ILE A 8 4.59 3.91 4.22
N VAL A 9 5.88 3.62 4.14
CA VAL A 9 6.37 2.26 3.83
C VAL A 9 5.86 1.25 4.87
N THR A 10 5.93 1.61 6.15
CA THR A 10 5.39 0.79 7.26
C THR A 10 3.89 0.58 7.14
N THR A 11 3.13 1.65 6.84
CA THR A 11 1.67 1.56 6.69
C THR A 11 1.28 0.65 5.53
N ILE A 12 1.93 0.80 4.37
CA ILE A 12 1.67 -0.04 3.20
C ILE A 12 2.05 -1.49 3.49
N ARG A 13 3.21 -1.72 4.12
CA ARG A 13 3.64 -3.06 4.54
C ARG A 13 2.57 -3.74 5.37
N ASP A 14 2.12 -3.11 6.45
CA ASP A 14 1.18 -3.73 7.39
C ASP A 14 -0.17 -4.00 6.72
N LYS A 15 -0.70 -3.02 5.98
CA LYS A 15 -1.99 -3.18 5.26
C LYS A 15 -1.94 -4.25 4.18
N CYS A 16 -0.90 -4.28 3.38
CA CYS A 16 -0.79 -5.25 2.30
C CYS A 16 -0.42 -6.65 2.82
N PHE A 17 0.29 -6.75 3.94
CA PHE A 17 0.55 -8.03 4.60
C PHE A 17 -0.77 -8.68 5.05
N ASP A 18 -1.59 -7.94 5.80
CA ASP A 18 -2.88 -8.41 6.31
C ASP A 18 -3.85 -8.80 5.17
N LEU A 19 -3.83 -8.04 4.08
CA LEU A 19 -4.74 -8.26 2.94
C LEU A 19 -4.31 -9.45 2.08
N CYS A 20 -3.01 -9.60 1.83
CA CYS A 20 -2.51 -10.51 0.81
C CYS A 20 -2.03 -11.86 1.34
N LEU A 21 -1.66 -11.96 2.63
CA LEU A 21 -1.08 -13.18 3.17
C LEU A 21 -2.10 -13.92 4.04
N SER A 22 -2.69 -14.97 3.46
CA SER A 22 -3.69 -15.81 4.14
C SER A 22 -3.09 -16.92 5.01
N SER A 23 -1.80 -17.21 4.88
CA SER A 23 -1.11 -18.26 5.62
C SER A 23 0.39 -17.99 5.74
N ALA A 24 0.97 -18.30 6.90
CA ALA A 24 2.41 -18.20 7.13
C ALA A 24 3.16 -19.37 6.46
N GLY A 25 3.36 -19.28 5.15
CA GLY A 25 4.28 -20.16 4.42
C GLY A 25 5.74 -19.70 4.60
N SER A 26 6.69 -20.59 4.31
CA SER A 26 8.13 -20.25 4.31
C SER A 26 8.55 -19.33 3.16
N SER A 27 7.66 -19.11 2.18
CA SER A 27 7.90 -18.24 1.03
C SER A 27 6.61 -17.62 0.52
N LEU A 28 6.74 -16.49 -0.18
CA LEU A 28 5.62 -15.85 -0.88
C LEU A 28 5.31 -16.62 -2.17
N SER A 29 4.07 -17.06 -2.31
CA SER A 29 3.59 -17.64 -3.55
C SER A 29 3.54 -16.58 -4.67
N THR A 30 3.43 -17.01 -5.92
CA THR A 30 3.25 -16.10 -7.06
C THR A 30 2.00 -15.22 -6.89
N LYS A 31 0.94 -15.77 -6.27
CA LYS A 31 -0.30 -15.05 -5.96
C LYS A 31 -0.04 -13.95 -4.93
N ASP A 32 0.70 -14.25 -3.86
CA ASP A 32 1.02 -13.29 -2.81
C ASP A 32 1.83 -12.13 -3.36
N LYS A 33 2.87 -12.43 -4.17
CA LYS A 33 3.70 -11.41 -4.83
C LYS A 33 2.87 -10.47 -5.71
N THR A 34 1.98 -11.05 -6.51
CA THR A 34 1.07 -10.28 -7.38
C THR A 34 0.12 -9.42 -6.57
N CYS A 35 -0.44 -9.97 -5.48
CA CYS A 35 -1.31 -9.23 -4.58
C CYS A 35 -0.58 -8.05 -3.94
N ILE A 36 0.62 -8.25 -3.38
CA ILE A 36 1.39 -7.19 -2.73
C ILE A 36 1.73 -6.06 -3.70
N LYS A 37 2.14 -6.40 -4.94
CA LYS A 37 2.39 -5.40 -6.00
C LYS A 37 1.15 -4.53 -6.23
N ASN A 38 0.02 -5.18 -6.52
CA ASN A 38 -1.22 -4.48 -6.82
C ASN A 38 -1.75 -3.68 -5.61
N CYS A 39 -1.64 -4.24 -4.40
CA CYS A 39 -2.06 -3.57 -3.17
C CYS A 39 -1.27 -2.28 -2.94
N SER A 40 0.05 -2.34 -3.09
CA SER A 40 0.95 -1.21 -2.88
C SER A 40 0.66 -0.08 -3.87
N GLU A 41 0.53 -0.41 -5.17
CA GLU A 41 0.18 0.55 -6.23
C GLU A 41 -1.17 1.23 -5.95
N ARG A 42 -2.21 0.43 -5.67
CA ARG A 42 -3.56 0.95 -5.40
C ARG A 42 -3.63 1.81 -4.13
N TYR A 43 -2.88 1.45 -3.09
CA TYR A 43 -2.86 2.22 -1.84
C TYR A 43 -2.28 3.62 -2.07
N ILE A 44 -1.15 3.69 -2.79
CA ILE A 44 -0.51 4.97 -3.12
C ILE A 44 -1.43 5.84 -3.96
N ASP A 45 -2.06 5.28 -4.99
CA ASP A 45 -2.95 6.04 -5.87
C ASP A 45 -4.20 6.53 -5.15
N THR A 46 -4.78 5.69 -4.29
CA THR A 46 -5.91 6.09 -3.43
C THR A 46 -5.50 7.20 -2.46
N MET A 47 -4.32 7.10 -1.84
CA MET A 47 -3.82 8.11 -0.92
C MET A 47 -3.59 9.46 -1.63
N LYS A 48 -3.05 9.46 -2.85
CA LYS A 48 -2.94 10.67 -3.67
C LYS A 48 -4.30 11.33 -3.89
N LEU A 49 -5.32 10.52 -4.25
CA LEU A 49 -6.68 11.02 -4.47
C LEU A 49 -7.30 11.62 -3.21
N VAL A 50 -7.09 10.99 -2.05
CA VAL A 50 -7.55 11.50 -0.75
C VAL A 50 -6.89 12.83 -0.44
N VAL A 51 -5.57 12.93 -0.57
CA VAL A 51 -4.83 14.19 -0.35
C VAL A 51 -5.35 15.28 -1.28
N GLN A 52 -5.49 15.00 -2.57
CA GLN A 52 -6.04 15.94 -3.54
C GLN A 52 -7.44 16.42 -3.16
N SER A 53 -8.31 15.50 -2.71
CA SER A 53 -9.68 15.84 -2.30
C SER A 53 -9.70 16.75 -1.07
N LEU A 54 -8.82 16.51 -0.10
CA LEU A 54 -8.68 17.32 1.11
C LEU A 54 -8.10 18.70 0.81
N THR A 55 -7.09 18.79 -0.06
CA THR A 55 -6.48 20.08 -0.43
C THR A 55 -7.33 20.88 -1.41
N SER A 56 -8.21 20.24 -2.17
CA SER A 56 -9.14 20.94 -3.07
C SER A 56 -10.36 21.51 -2.33
N GLN A 57 -10.60 21.09 -1.09
CA GLN A 57 -11.66 21.63 -0.21
C GLN A 57 -11.23 22.88 0.58
N SER A 58 -9.97 23.34 0.49
CA SER A 58 -9.51 24.55 1.19
C SER A 58 -9.77 25.83 0.39
N HIS A 59 -11.03 26.02 -0.04
CA HIS A 59 -11.50 27.27 -0.64
C HIS A 59 -12.41 28.04 0.31
#